data_AF-A0A257P426-F1
#
_entry.id   AF-A0A257P426-F1
#
_cell.length_a   1.000
_cell.length_b   1.000
_cell.length_c   1.000
_cell.angle_alpha   90.00
_cell.angle_beta   90.00
_cell.angle_gamma   90.00
#
_symmetry.space_group_name_H-M   'P 1'
#
loop_
_entity.id
_entity.type
_entity.pdbx_description
1 polymer ?
#
loop_
_entity_poly.entity_id
_entity_poly.type
_entity_poly.pdbx_seq_one_letter_code
_entity_poly.pdbx_strand_id
1 'polypeptide(L)'
;GYIDPIPGGLFSDADDLLPNSRSVVIYKWRRPVASVRLCVLDNTPGLVGWDEIPANRIFPEAVAELAAGVSHSRPAKLTEINRLVRHPDFATDYELVFVLYRFVGFLVAEESSDMTLSCVRRNHTSFYKRLHFDYVAGPRRYAGVKFETNLMACKNTEYDSVLKDIPFVDTGSGPQSAYAGLLLGETINVYGEG
;
A
#
# COMPACT_ATOMS: atom_id res chain seq x y z
N GLY A 1 8.52 -5.85 -15.37
CA GLY A 1 7.72 -5.48 -16.57
C GLY A 1 7.17 -4.09 -16.35
N TYR A 2 6.98 -3.32 -17.42
CA TYR A 2 6.51 -1.94 -17.33
C TYR A 2 5.00 -1.87 -17.59
N ILE A 3 4.36 -0.78 -17.17
CA ILE A 3 3.03 -0.41 -17.68
C ILE A 3 3.29 0.26 -19.03
N ASP A 4 2.50 -0.09 -20.06
CA ASP A 4 2.67 0.54 -21.37
C ASP A 4 2.42 2.05 -21.26
N PRO A 5 3.18 2.90 -21.96
CA PRO A 5 2.89 4.33 -22.02
C PRO A 5 1.47 4.56 -22.53
N ILE A 6 0.73 5.44 -21.87
CA ILE A 6 -0.60 5.87 -22.33
C ILE A 6 -0.55 7.29 -22.91
N PRO A 7 -1.39 7.61 -23.91
CA PRO A 7 -1.52 8.97 -24.42
C PRO A 7 -1.84 9.96 -23.28
N GLY A 8 -1.04 11.01 -23.13
CA GLY A 8 -1.15 11.99 -22.03
C GLY A 8 -0.13 11.79 -20.90
N GLY A 9 0.61 10.68 -20.87
CA GLY A 9 1.79 10.50 -20.01
C GLY A 9 1.53 10.34 -18.51
N LEU A 10 0.29 10.53 -18.04
CA LEU A 10 -0.11 10.33 -16.64
C LEU A 10 -0.86 9.02 -16.49
N PHE A 11 -0.32 8.08 -15.71
CA PHE A 11 -1.06 6.89 -15.30
C PHE A 11 -1.97 7.21 -14.12
N SER A 12 -3.26 7.45 -14.40
CA SER A 12 -4.32 7.62 -13.42
C SER A 12 -5.43 6.59 -13.62
N ASP A 13 -6.09 6.16 -12.55
CA ASP A 13 -7.28 5.30 -12.58
C ASP A 13 -8.40 5.87 -11.69
N ALA A 14 -9.56 5.21 -11.68
CA ALA A 14 -10.72 5.66 -10.92
C ALA A 14 -10.47 5.71 -9.40
N ASP A 15 -9.55 4.89 -8.89
CA ASP A 15 -9.22 4.84 -7.47
C ASP A 15 -8.51 6.09 -6.99
N ASP A 16 -7.81 6.81 -7.88
CA ASP A 16 -7.12 8.06 -7.54
C ASP A 16 -8.08 9.17 -7.10
N LEU A 17 -9.39 9.02 -7.35
CA LEU A 17 -10.42 9.98 -7.01
C LEU A 17 -11.36 9.51 -5.89
N LEU A 18 -11.19 8.28 -5.41
CA LEU A 18 -12.06 7.73 -4.36
C LEU A 18 -11.65 8.25 -2.98
N PRO A 19 -12.62 8.50 -2.08
CA PRO A 19 -12.36 9.03 -0.74
C PRO A 19 -11.60 8.05 0.15
N ASN A 20 -11.61 6.77 -0.20
CA ASN A 20 -10.91 5.70 0.52
C ASN A 20 -9.46 5.49 0.07
N SER A 21 -8.90 6.42 -0.72
CA SER A 21 -7.54 6.33 -1.23
C SER A 21 -6.65 7.45 -0.68
N ARG A 22 -5.39 7.11 -0.34
CA ARG A 22 -4.35 8.07 0.05
C ARG A 22 -3.06 7.73 -0.69
N SER A 23 -2.45 8.74 -1.31
CA SER A 23 -1.18 8.57 -2.03
C SER A 23 -0.07 9.40 -1.39
N VAL A 24 1.11 8.80 -1.29
CA VAL A 24 2.34 9.49 -0.89
C VAL A 24 3.27 9.52 -2.08
N VAL A 25 3.85 10.70 -2.34
CA VAL A 25 4.86 10.92 -3.38
C VAL A 25 6.15 11.37 -2.71
N ILE A 26 7.25 10.68 -3.01
CA ILE A 26 8.57 11.02 -2.51
C ILE A 26 9.28 11.88 -3.56
N TYR A 27 9.83 13.00 -3.13
CA TYR A 27 10.60 13.92 -3.95
C TYR A 27 12.09 13.86 -3.59
N LYS A 28 12.95 13.86 -4.60
CA LYS A 28 14.41 14.05 -4.46
C LYS A 28 14.83 15.11 -5.47
N TRP A 29 15.52 16.15 -5.01
CA TRP A 29 15.87 17.33 -5.82
C TRP A 29 14.65 17.95 -6.55
N ARG A 30 13.52 18.07 -5.84
CA ARG A 30 12.23 18.58 -6.36
C ARG A 30 11.61 17.76 -7.51
N ARG A 31 12.12 16.56 -7.78
CA ARG A 31 11.57 15.63 -8.77
C ARG A 31 10.84 14.49 -8.05
N PRO A 32 9.64 14.08 -8.49
CA PRO A 32 9.00 12.87 -7.97
C PRO A 32 9.83 11.65 -8.36
N VAL A 33 10.25 10.87 -7.37
CA VAL A 33 11.14 9.70 -7.57
C VAL A 33 10.49 8.38 -7.17
N ALA A 34 9.43 8.42 -6.38
CA ALA A 34 8.69 7.23 -5.97
C ALA A 34 7.28 7.60 -5.49
N SER A 35 6.39 6.62 -5.48
CA SER A 35 5.07 6.78 -4.87
C SER A 35 4.56 5.47 -4.30
N VAL A 36 3.56 5.58 -3.43
CA VAL A 36 2.72 4.47 -2.98
C VAL A 36 1.30 4.99 -2.75
N ARG A 37 0.31 4.14 -2.96
CA ARG A 37 -1.09 4.41 -2.65
C ARG A 37 -1.62 3.34 -1.71
N LEU A 38 -2.35 3.79 -0.69
CA LEU A 38 -3.13 2.96 0.20
C LEU A 38 -4.61 3.14 -0.15
N CYS A 39 -5.32 2.06 -0.44
CA CYS A 39 -6.77 2.06 -0.55
C CYS A 39 -7.37 1.35 0.66
N VAL A 40 -8.54 1.78 1.13
CA VAL A 40 -9.20 1.20 2.31
C VAL A 40 -10.54 0.60 1.92
N LEU A 41 -10.75 -0.66 2.30
CA LEU A 41 -12.05 -1.32 2.26
C LEU A 41 -12.63 -1.34 3.67
N ASP A 42 -13.66 -0.53 3.91
CA ASP A 42 -14.36 -0.48 5.20
C ASP A 42 -15.77 -1.06 5.02
N ASN A 43 -16.00 -2.24 5.62
CA ASN A 43 -17.28 -2.95 5.51
C ASN A 43 -18.35 -2.41 6.46
N THR A 44 -18.15 -1.24 7.07
CA THR A 44 -19.18 -0.59 7.90
C THR A 44 -20.40 -0.22 7.05
N PRO A 45 -21.61 -0.67 7.44
CA PRO A 45 -22.82 -0.36 6.68
C PRO A 45 -23.05 1.14 6.51
N GLY A 46 -23.36 1.57 5.28
CA GLY A 46 -23.70 2.95 4.97
C GLY A 46 -22.53 3.86 4.59
N LEU A 47 -21.28 3.36 4.59
CA LEU A 47 -20.15 4.09 4.02
C LEU A 47 -20.18 4.01 2.50
N VAL A 48 -20.36 5.16 1.85
CA VAL A 48 -20.38 5.27 0.38
C VAL A 48 -18.97 5.58 -0.14
N GLY A 49 -18.48 4.79 -1.09
CA GLY A 49 -17.17 4.97 -1.73
C GLY A 49 -15.99 4.38 -0.95
N TRP A 50 -16.27 3.53 0.04
CA TRP A 50 -15.29 2.77 0.83
C TRP A 50 -15.44 1.25 0.67
N ASP A 51 -16.33 0.83 -0.21
CA ASP A 51 -16.77 -0.55 -0.46
C ASP A 51 -15.97 -1.26 -1.57
N GLU A 52 -15.00 -0.57 -2.18
CA GLU A 52 -14.19 -1.11 -3.27
C GLU A 52 -12.71 -0.75 -3.15
N ILE A 53 -11.86 -1.73 -3.48
CA ILE A 53 -10.41 -1.58 -3.63
C ILE A 53 -9.96 -2.38 -4.87
N PRO A 54 -8.82 -2.05 -5.51
CA PRO A 54 -8.34 -2.79 -6.68
C PRO A 54 -8.25 -4.31 -6.50
N ALA A 55 -7.82 -4.79 -5.33
CA ALA A 55 -7.76 -6.22 -5.02
C ALA A 55 -9.15 -6.88 -5.09
N ASN A 56 -10.21 -6.19 -4.66
CA ASN A 56 -11.59 -6.68 -4.72
C ASN A 56 -12.04 -6.91 -6.17
N ARG A 57 -11.62 -6.06 -7.11
CA ARG A 57 -11.90 -6.25 -8.55
C ARG A 57 -11.20 -7.46 -9.17
N ILE A 58 -10.01 -7.81 -8.69
CA ILE A 58 -9.22 -8.92 -9.26
C ILE A 58 -9.58 -10.25 -8.59
N PHE A 59 -9.80 -10.22 -7.28
CA PHE A 59 -9.96 -11.38 -6.41
C PHE A 59 -11.16 -11.21 -5.46
N PRO A 60 -12.39 -10.99 -5.97
CA PRO A 60 -13.53 -10.65 -5.12
C PRO A 60 -13.83 -11.74 -4.09
N GLU A 61 -13.74 -13.01 -4.48
CA GLU A 61 -14.02 -14.14 -3.59
C GLU A 61 -13.00 -14.22 -2.45
N ALA A 62 -11.71 -14.12 -2.78
CA ALA A 62 -10.63 -14.22 -1.80
C ALA A 62 -10.62 -13.02 -0.84
N VAL A 63 -10.91 -11.81 -1.33
CA VAL A 63 -11.01 -10.62 -0.46
C VAL A 63 -12.19 -10.74 0.49
N ALA A 64 -13.34 -11.25 0.03
CA ALA A 64 -14.49 -11.50 0.89
C ALA A 64 -14.20 -12.58 1.96
N GLU A 65 -13.53 -13.66 1.59
CA GLU A 65 -13.11 -14.72 2.53
C GLU A 65 -12.14 -14.18 3.59
N LEU A 66 -11.15 -13.37 3.19
CA LEU A 66 -10.23 -12.71 4.12
C LEU A 66 -10.98 -11.77 5.07
N ALA A 67 -11.88 -10.94 4.57
CA ALA A 67 -12.70 -10.04 5.39
C ALA A 67 -13.53 -10.81 6.43
N ALA A 68 -14.12 -11.94 6.04
CA ALA A 68 -14.90 -12.80 6.94
C ALA A 68 -14.02 -13.56 7.94
N GLY A 69 -12.79 -13.89 7.57
CA GLY A 69 -11.82 -14.60 8.42
C GLY A 69 -11.21 -13.74 9.52
N VAL A 70 -11.33 -12.41 9.41
CA VAL A 70 -10.96 -11.48 10.46
C VAL A 70 -12.12 -11.41 11.48
N SER A 71 -11.97 -12.10 12.61
CA SER A 71 -13.02 -12.19 13.65
C SER A 71 -12.96 -11.03 14.63
N HIS A 72 -13.88 -10.06 14.52
CA HIS A 72 -14.04 -8.96 15.46
C HIS A 72 -15.52 -8.67 15.77
N SER A 73 -15.76 -7.92 16.85
CA SER A 73 -17.08 -7.38 17.22
C SER A 73 -17.55 -6.23 16.32
N ARG A 74 -16.79 -5.91 15.27
CA ARG A 74 -17.06 -4.85 14.30
C ARG A 74 -16.83 -5.35 12.87
N PRO A 75 -17.40 -4.69 11.84
CA PRO A 75 -17.05 -4.97 10.46
C PRO A 75 -15.55 -4.88 10.20
N ALA A 76 -15.06 -5.75 9.31
CA ALA A 76 -13.65 -5.80 8.94
C ALA A 76 -13.25 -4.57 8.13
N LYS A 77 -12.07 -4.03 8.41
CA LYS A 77 -11.45 -2.92 7.72
C LYS A 77 -10.12 -3.37 7.11
N LEU A 78 -10.10 -3.55 5.80
CA LEU A 78 -8.92 -3.99 5.07
C LEU A 78 -8.23 -2.81 4.40
N THR A 79 -6.92 -2.90 4.21
CA THR A 79 -6.14 -1.92 3.46
C THR A 79 -5.43 -2.60 2.30
N GLU A 80 -5.24 -1.92 1.18
CA GLU A 80 -4.45 -2.41 0.06
C GLU A 80 -3.30 -1.48 -0.27
N ILE A 81 -2.09 -2.01 -0.29
CA ILE A 81 -0.90 -1.35 -0.80
C ILE A 81 -0.85 -1.58 -2.32
N ASN A 82 -0.97 -0.48 -3.07
CA ASN A 82 -0.78 -0.50 -4.51
C ASN A 82 0.03 0.72 -4.98
N ARG A 83 0.34 0.76 -6.28
CA ARG A 83 1.17 1.82 -6.90
C ARG A 83 2.50 2.09 -6.17
N LEU A 84 3.06 1.06 -5.54
CA LEU A 84 4.40 1.08 -4.96
C LEU A 84 5.42 1.05 -6.11
N VAL A 85 5.82 2.24 -6.57
CA VAL A 85 6.65 2.43 -7.76
C VAL A 85 7.83 3.34 -7.46
N ARG A 86 8.90 3.14 -8.23
CA ARG A 86 10.09 4.00 -8.24
C ARG A 86 10.36 4.44 -9.66
N HIS A 87 10.82 5.67 -9.82
CA HIS A 87 11.26 6.18 -11.10
C HIS A 87 12.47 5.35 -11.61
N PRO A 88 12.54 5.00 -12.90
CA PRO A 88 13.62 4.16 -13.45
C PRO A 88 15.04 4.63 -13.12
N ASP A 89 15.32 5.93 -13.20
CA ASP A 89 16.61 6.53 -12.81
C ASP A 89 17.04 6.24 -11.36
N PHE A 90 16.11 5.79 -10.51
CA PHE A 90 16.32 5.45 -9.10
C PHE A 90 16.05 3.97 -8.81
N ALA A 91 16.08 3.10 -9.82
CA ALA A 91 15.75 1.67 -9.65
C ALA A 91 16.68 0.93 -8.67
N THR A 92 17.93 1.38 -8.53
CA THR A 92 18.94 0.85 -7.61
C THR A 92 18.98 1.56 -6.26
N ASP A 93 18.18 2.61 -6.07
CA ASP A 93 18.08 3.33 -4.80
C ASP A 93 17.17 2.53 -3.85
N TYR A 94 17.80 1.66 -3.04
CA TYR A 94 17.11 0.80 -2.09
C TYR A 94 16.56 1.57 -0.88
N GLU A 95 17.13 2.73 -0.56
CA GLU A 95 16.64 3.59 0.52
C GLU A 95 15.21 4.05 0.22
N LEU A 96 14.90 4.37 -1.04
CA LEU A 96 13.54 4.68 -1.46
C LEU A 96 12.54 3.56 -1.14
N VAL A 97 12.95 2.29 -1.21
CA VAL A 97 12.06 1.17 -0.84
C VAL A 97 11.75 1.22 0.65
N PHE A 98 12.75 1.46 1.49
CA PHE A 98 12.55 1.57 2.94
C PHE A 98 11.67 2.76 3.32
N VAL A 99 11.89 3.93 2.70
CA VAL A 99 11.04 5.11 2.94
C VAL A 99 9.60 4.86 2.52
N LEU A 100 9.36 4.22 1.35
CA LEU A 100 8.01 3.84 0.92
C LEU A 100 7.33 2.93 1.94
N TYR A 101 8.02 1.87 2.40
CA TYR A 101 7.44 0.96 3.39
C TYR A 101 7.23 1.60 4.76
N ARG A 102 8.04 2.59 5.16
CA ARG A 102 7.79 3.41 6.35
C ARG A 102 6.47 4.18 6.23
N PHE A 103 6.20 4.79 5.07
CA PHE A 103 4.93 5.49 4.85
C PHE A 103 3.74 4.55 4.77
N VAL A 104 3.90 3.38 4.15
CA VAL A 104 2.87 2.34 4.23
C VAL A 104 2.60 1.96 5.68
N GLY A 105 3.65 1.71 6.47
CA GLY A 105 3.60 1.49 7.92
C GLY A 105 2.72 2.51 8.63
N PHE A 106 3.06 3.78 8.47
CA PHE A 106 2.34 4.90 9.06
C PHE A 106 0.86 4.96 8.62
N LEU A 107 0.58 4.85 7.32
CA LEU A 107 -0.79 4.94 6.81
C LEU A 107 -1.65 3.75 7.25
N VAL A 108 -1.10 2.53 7.23
CA VAL A 108 -1.81 1.32 7.69
C VAL A 108 -2.14 1.42 9.18
N ALA A 109 -1.19 1.89 9.99
CA ALA A 109 -1.39 2.08 11.43
C ALA A 109 -2.49 3.12 11.70
N GLU A 110 -2.47 4.25 10.97
CA GLU A 110 -3.49 5.29 11.13
C GLU A 110 -4.90 4.80 10.77
N GLU A 111 -5.02 3.94 9.76
CA GLU A 111 -6.32 3.40 9.37
C GLU A 111 -6.86 2.36 10.38
N SER A 112 -6.08 1.91 11.35
CA SER A 112 -6.49 0.84 12.29
C SER A 112 -7.05 -0.38 11.55
N SER A 113 -6.41 -0.72 10.43
CA SER A 113 -6.81 -1.83 9.58
C SER A 113 -6.65 -3.16 10.34
N ASP A 114 -7.41 -4.16 9.95
CA ASP A 114 -7.28 -5.51 10.53
C ASP A 114 -6.27 -6.36 9.74
N MET A 115 -6.12 -6.05 8.45
CA MET A 115 -5.27 -6.79 7.53
C MET A 115 -4.91 -5.93 6.33
N THR A 116 -3.67 -6.05 5.90
CA THR A 116 -3.14 -5.39 4.71
C THR A 116 -3.00 -6.38 3.55
N LEU A 117 -3.45 -5.95 2.38
CA LEU A 117 -3.43 -6.68 1.13
C LEU A 117 -2.44 -6.05 0.14
N SER A 118 -1.95 -6.85 -0.80
CA SER A 118 -1.26 -6.31 -1.98
C SER A 118 -1.37 -7.26 -3.17
N CYS A 119 -1.74 -6.74 -4.33
CA CYS A 119 -1.69 -7.45 -5.60
C CYS A 119 -0.30 -7.29 -6.24
N VAL A 120 0.58 -8.25 -6.01
CA VAL A 120 2.00 -8.15 -6.37
C VAL A 120 2.30 -8.95 -7.63
N ARG A 121 3.24 -8.48 -8.45
CA ARG A 121 3.75 -9.30 -9.57
C ARG A 121 4.38 -10.58 -9.03
N ARG A 122 4.26 -11.68 -9.78
CA ARG A 122 4.79 -13.00 -9.40
C ARG A 122 6.27 -12.97 -8.99
N ASN A 123 7.09 -12.17 -9.66
CA ASN A 123 8.52 -12.03 -9.36
C ASN A 123 8.82 -11.27 -8.05
N HIS A 124 7.82 -10.61 -7.44
CA HIS A 124 7.95 -9.90 -6.17
C HIS A 124 7.37 -10.69 -4.98
N THR A 125 6.71 -11.83 -5.21
CA THR A 125 6.09 -12.63 -4.14
C THR A 125 7.08 -13.02 -3.03
N SER A 126 8.31 -13.41 -3.39
CA SER A 126 9.33 -13.77 -2.38
C SER A 126 9.77 -12.60 -1.51
N PHE A 127 9.75 -11.38 -2.05
CA PHE A 127 10.03 -10.17 -1.27
C PHE A 127 8.91 -9.90 -0.26
N TYR A 128 7.65 -9.99 -0.67
CA TYR A 128 6.50 -9.79 0.22
C TYR A 128 6.42 -10.85 1.33
N LYS A 129 6.80 -12.10 1.04
CA LYS A 129 6.92 -13.14 2.08
C LYS A 129 7.92 -12.80 3.18
N ARG A 130 9.02 -12.10 2.85
CA ARG A 130 9.97 -11.60 3.85
C ARG A 130 9.42 -10.46 4.70
N LEU A 131 8.33 -9.83 4.26
CA LEU A 131 7.58 -8.83 5.00
C LEU A 131 6.35 -9.44 5.68
N HIS A 132 6.37 -10.76 5.93
CA HIS A 132 5.29 -11.52 6.55
C HIS A 132 3.95 -11.53 5.79
N PHE A 133 3.94 -11.19 4.50
CA PHE A 133 2.76 -11.43 3.68
C PHE A 133 2.68 -12.89 3.24
N ASP A 134 1.53 -13.49 3.49
CA ASP A 134 1.14 -14.80 2.97
C ASP A 134 0.57 -14.70 1.57
N TYR A 135 0.79 -15.76 0.79
CA TYR A 135 0.14 -15.92 -0.51
C TYR A 135 -1.31 -16.39 -0.31
N VAL A 136 -2.26 -15.71 -0.94
CA VAL A 136 -3.69 -16.03 -0.83
C VAL A 136 -4.22 -16.65 -2.12
N ALA A 137 -4.05 -15.95 -3.25
CA ALA A 137 -4.65 -16.36 -4.52
C ALA A 137 -3.84 -15.84 -5.73
N GLY A 138 -4.06 -16.46 -6.88
CA GLY A 138 -3.41 -16.09 -8.14
C GLY A 138 -2.86 -17.28 -8.92
N PRO A 139 -2.15 -17.01 -10.02
CA PRO A 139 -2.04 -15.69 -10.65
C PRO A 139 -3.34 -15.26 -11.33
N ARG A 140 -3.69 -13.97 -11.28
CA ARG A 140 -4.76 -13.36 -12.10
C ARG A 140 -4.27 -12.09 -12.78
N ARG A 141 -4.89 -11.71 -13.89
CA ARG A 141 -4.55 -10.50 -14.64
C ARG A 141 -5.57 -9.40 -14.37
N TYR A 142 -5.10 -8.21 -13.99
CA TYR A 142 -5.95 -7.04 -13.84
C TYR A 142 -6.25 -6.39 -15.20
N ALA A 143 -7.45 -5.80 -15.32
CA ALA A 143 -7.85 -5.09 -16.52
C ALA A 143 -6.89 -3.90 -16.79
N GLY A 144 -6.45 -3.74 -18.03
CA GLY A 144 -5.57 -2.63 -18.42
C GLY A 144 -4.08 -2.85 -18.19
N VAL A 145 -3.64 -4.00 -17.64
CA VAL A 145 -2.20 -4.34 -17.54
C VAL A 145 -1.87 -5.66 -18.24
N LYS A 146 -0.63 -5.84 -18.68
CA LYS A 146 -0.14 -7.06 -19.39
C LYS A 146 0.45 -8.14 -18.47
N PHE A 147 0.49 -7.91 -17.17
CA PHE A 147 1.12 -8.80 -16.21
C PHE A 147 0.11 -9.43 -15.26
N GLU A 148 0.48 -10.60 -14.75
CA GLU A 148 -0.26 -11.29 -13.71
C GLU A 148 0.20 -10.85 -12.32
N THR A 149 -0.73 -10.87 -11.37
CA THR A 149 -0.49 -10.61 -9.96
C THR A 149 -0.93 -11.78 -9.10
N ASN A 150 -0.30 -11.89 -7.94
CA ASN A 150 -0.71 -12.73 -6.82
C ASN A 150 -1.32 -11.81 -5.76
N LEU A 151 -2.45 -12.20 -5.19
CA LEU A 151 -2.96 -11.60 -3.97
C LEU A 151 -2.12 -12.09 -2.79
N MET A 152 -1.57 -11.14 -2.06
CA MET A 152 -0.83 -11.35 -0.82
C MET A 152 -1.57 -10.66 0.33
N ALA A 153 -1.54 -11.24 1.53
CA ALA A 153 -2.17 -10.66 2.72
C ALA A 153 -1.26 -10.77 3.94
N CYS A 154 -1.31 -9.79 4.83
CA CYS A 154 -0.59 -9.77 6.11
C CYS A 154 -1.57 -9.32 7.19
N LYS A 155 -1.66 -10.06 8.30
CA LYS A 155 -2.45 -9.58 9.45
C LYS A 155 -1.74 -8.41 10.08
N ASN A 156 -2.47 -7.42 10.59
CA ASN A 156 -1.83 -6.23 11.16
C ASN A 156 -1.00 -6.52 12.41
N THR A 157 -1.37 -7.53 13.21
CA THR A 157 -0.55 -8.01 14.34
C THR A 157 0.84 -8.48 13.91
N GLU A 158 0.97 -9.01 12.70
CA GLU A 158 2.24 -9.46 12.11
C GLU A 158 2.94 -8.29 11.40
N TYR A 159 2.17 -7.39 10.78
CA TYR A 159 2.70 -6.20 10.14
C TYR A 159 3.40 -5.26 11.14
N ASP A 160 2.84 -5.09 12.35
CA ASP A 160 3.47 -4.33 13.43
C ASP A 160 4.83 -4.92 13.86
N SER A 161 5.00 -6.24 13.75
CA SER A 161 6.30 -6.87 14.02
C SER A 161 7.32 -6.56 12.92
N VAL A 162 6.90 -6.49 11.65
CA VAL A 162 7.75 -6.05 10.53
C VAL A 162 8.28 -4.62 10.77
N LEU A 163 7.43 -3.70 11.26
CA LEU A 163 7.85 -2.32 11.52
C LEU A 163 8.91 -2.22 12.62
N LYS A 164 8.91 -3.17 13.57
CA LYS A 164 9.91 -3.28 14.66
C LYS A 164 11.18 -3.99 14.21
N ASP A 165 11.07 -4.99 13.35
CA ASP A 165 12.18 -5.82 12.89
C ASP A 165 13.00 -5.17 11.77
N ILE A 166 12.48 -4.11 11.14
CA ILE A 166 13.21 -3.31 10.16
C ILE A 166 13.73 -2.03 10.86
N PRO A 167 15.04 -1.91 11.16
CA PRO A 167 15.60 -0.82 11.98
C PRO A 167 15.39 0.58 11.43
N PHE A 168 15.10 0.71 10.13
CA PHE A 168 14.84 1.97 9.46
C PHE A 168 13.34 2.27 9.32
N VAL A 169 12.45 1.42 9.84
CA VAL A 169 11.00 1.61 9.83
C VAL A 169 10.47 1.83 11.25
N ASP A 170 11.37 1.88 12.24
CA ASP A 170 11.03 2.14 13.63
C ASP A 170 10.21 3.44 13.76
N THR A 171 8.93 3.25 14.07
CA THR A 171 7.95 4.30 14.41
C THR A 171 7.82 4.46 15.93
N GLY A 172 8.83 4.07 16.71
CA GLY A 172 8.84 4.20 18.16
C GLY A 172 8.58 5.63 18.66
N SER A 173 7.48 5.78 19.41
CA SER A 173 7.19 6.80 20.44
C SER A 173 7.51 8.29 20.18
N GLY A 174 7.66 8.69 18.91
CA GLY A 174 7.70 10.07 18.42
C GLY A 174 7.19 10.36 16.99
N PRO A 175 6.61 9.45 16.17
CA PRO A 175 6.33 9.75 14.76
C PRO A 175 4.95 10.37 14.48
N GLN A 176 4.02 10.34 15.43
CA GLN A 176 2.69 10.95 15.20
C GLN A 176 2.81 12.45 14.92
N SER A 177 3.77 13.16 15.52
CA SER A 177 4.00 14.58 15.22
C SER A 177 4.83 14.81 13.96
N ALA A 178 5.82 13.96 13.65
CA ALA A 178 6.70 14.13 12.49
C ALA A 178 5.99 13.90 11.15
N TYR A 179 4.95 13.06 11.16
CA TYR A 179 4.19 12.70 9.95
C TYR A 179 2.75 13.25 9.95
N ALA A 180 2.32 13.96 11.00
CA ALA A 180 1.02 14.65 11.02
C ALA A 180 0.83 15.58 9.82
N GLY A 181 1.90 16.28 9.40
CA GLY A 181 1.86 17.13 8.21
C GLY A 181 1.44 16.38 6.94
N LEU A 182 1.76 15.09 6.80
CA LEU A 182 1.30 14.30 5.65
C LEU A 182 -0.21 14.13 5.63
N LEU A 183 -0.84 13.95 6.79
CA LEU A 183 -2.29 13.84 6.89
C LEU A 183 -2.99 15.16 6.51
N LEU A 184 -2.28 16.28 6.60
CA LEU A 184 -2.72 17.62 6.18
C LEU A 184 -2.33 17.95 4.73
N GLY A 185 -1.66 17.04 4.01
CA GLY A 185 -1.20 17.25 2.63
C GLY A 185 0.08 18.09 2.52
N GLU A 186 0.82 18.27 3.61
CA GLU A 186 2.06 19.04 3.64
C GLU A 186 3.26 18.25 3.09
N THR A 187 4.26 18.98 2.62
CA THR A 187 5.57 18.39 2.30
C THR A 187 6.43 18.33 3.56
N ILE A 188 6.91 17.14 3.88
CA ILE A 188 7.77 16.89 5.04
C ILE A 188 9.16 16.43 4.62
N ASN A 189 10.17 16.67 5.46
CA ASN A 189 11.50 16.10 5.25
C ASN A 189 11.56 14.68 5.83
N VAL A 190 12.03 13.73 5.02
CA VAL A 190 11.97 12.30 5.31
C VAL A 190 13.35 11.66 5.44
N TYR A 191 14.37 12.39 4.98
CA TYR A 191 15.78 12.13 5.24
C TYR A 191 16.18 13.12 6.35
N GLY A 192 16.82 12.67 7.43
CA GLY A 192 17.27 13.58 8.49
C GLY A 192 18.11 14.73 7.92
N GLU A 193 18.21 15.84 8.65
CA GLU A 193 19.15 16.90 8.27
C GLU A 193 20.53 16.28 8.08
N GLY A 194 21.03 16.33 6.84
CA GLY A 194 22.39 15.93 6.49
C GLY A 194 23.38 17.00 6.90
#